data_AF-A0AAE0CQR4-F1
#
_entry.id   AF-A0AAE0CQR4-F1
#
_cell.length_a   1.000
_cell.length_b   1.000
_cell.length_c   1.000
_cell.angle_alpha   90.00
_cell.angle_beta   90.00
_cell.angle_gamma   90.00
#
_symmetry.space_group_name_H-M   'P 1'
#
loop_
_entity.id
_entity.type
_entity.pdbx_description
1 polymer ?
#
loop_
_entity_poly.entity_id
_entity_poly.type
_entity_poly.pdbx_seq_one_letter_code
_entity_poly.pdbx_strand_id
1 'polypeptide(L)'
;MRPLESLPPTETLEIENGLILVPRVKLTLTVYPKNPSVAKPIDEWQLKRALIEFLKTSLSVSITISEEDLEIRRFRDMKKRKREDPVAHGNLFIRDLGFLTKTNQRNSGYAEENEADVKVLEKKLIDWRKYVVEKMDGIELNLEGIKYGLSVAVPVSDDFEKMNKDWEEYYAFGNRGYASGRQEPDTIVIRGAPSRWFAEPRVSSKPSMLVTHTIFSTFGKIRNLNVAEDDDLGQDADKDGDDIVSGLHCKIVVQFEKYGDFYNTLKVLCGRTLQKQGSQLKANYEVTWDKDGFFRNSRSQAADEKSNRMPEKAAGQYRRETPRRESHFSQSSVDDTRRKRFKE
;
A
#
# COMPACT_ATOMS: atom_id res chain seq x y z
N MET A 1 15.19 -20.70 -2.76
CA MET A 1 15.19 -19.59 -1.78
C MET A 1 14.95 -20.14 -0.38
N ARG A 2 15.36 -19.40 0.66
CA ARG A 2 14.90 -19.65 2.04
C ARG A 2 13.38 -19.33 2.14
N PRO A 3 12.61 -19.94 3.05
CA PRO A 3 11.22 -19.55 3.30
C PRO A 3 11.13 -18.09 3.78
N LEU A 4 10.20 -17.31 3.23
CA LEU A 4 9.95 -15.92 3.67
C LEU A 4 9.60 -15.81 5.16
N GLU A 5 8.94 -16.84 5.71
CA GLU A 5 8.58 -16.97 7.13
C GLU A 5 9.80 -16.97 8.07
N SER A 6 10.95 -17.43 7.56
CA SER A 6 12.21 -17.49 8.31
C SER A 6 13.08 -16.22 8.16
N LEU A 7 12.68 -15.24 7.35
CA LEU A 7 13.48 -14.06 7.05
C LEU A 7 13.41 -13.02 8.20
N PRO A 8 14.52 -12.74 8.92
CA PRO A 8 14.54 -11.74 9.99
C PRO A 8 14.12 -10.35 9.48
N PRO A 9 13.40 -9.54 10.28
CA PRO A 9 12.97 -8.19 9.88
C PRO A 9 14.14 -7.19 9.73
N THR A 10 15.36 -7.62 10.09
CA THR A 10 16.62 -6.86 9.93
C THR A 10 17.50 -7.39 8.80
N GLU A 11 17.06 -8.42 8.06
CA GLU A 11 17.79 -8.98 6.91
C GLU A 11 17.30 -8.39 5.58
N THR A 12 18.26 -8.19 4.67
CA THR A 12 18.05 -7.79 3.27
C THR A 12 17.66 -8.99 2.41
N LEU A 13 16.59 -8.88 1.62
CA LEU A 13 16.19 -9.95 0.68
C LEU A 13 16.56 -9.57 -0.76
N GLU A 14 17.38 -10.39 -1.41
CA GLU A 14 17.63 -10.28 -2.85
C GLU A 14 16.46 -10.87 -3.66
N ILE A 15 16.11 -10.19 -4.76
CA ILE A 15 15.02 -10.50 -5.68
C ILE A 15 15.55 -10.45 -7.12
N GLU A 16 14.83 -11.12 -8.01
CA GLU A 16 15.04 -11.07 -9.46
C GLU A 16 15.16 -9.65 -10.05
N ASN A 17 15.77 -9.56 -11.23
CA ASN A 17 16.09 -8.31 -11.95
C ASN A 17 17.05 -7.36 -11.18
N GLY A 18 17.82 -7.89 -10.22
CA GLY A 18 18.82 -7.14 -9.45
C GLY A 18 18.20 -6.13 -8.49
N LEU A 19 17.06 -6.47 -7.89
CA LEU A 19 16.40 -5.68 -6.86
C LEU A 19 16.65 -6.30 -5.48
N ILE A 20 16.80 -5.46 -4.46
CA ILE A 20 17.06 -5.87 -3.08
C ILE A 20 16.06 -5.15 -2.18
N LEU A 21 15.33 -5.88 -1.35
CA LEU A 21 14.54 -5.30 -0.27
C LEU A 21 15.42 -5.07 0.96
N VAL A 22 15.74 -3.79 1.21
CA VAL A 22 16.55 -3.33 2.34
C VAL A 22 15.63 -2.93 3.50
N PRO A 23 15.87 -3.40 4.73
CA PRO A 23 15.02 -3.09 5.88
C PRO A 23 15.05 -1.60 6.24
N ARG A 24 13.90 -1.11 6.70
CA ARG A 24 13.68 0.25 7.21
C ARG A 24 12.66 0.25 8.34
N VAL A 25 12.67 1.33 9.12
CA VAL A 25 11.47 1.80 9.83
C VAL A 25 11.16 3.20 9.31
N LYS A 26 10.03 3.34 8.60
CA LYS A 26 9.47 4.64 8.21
C LYS A 26 8.68 5.22 9.38
N LEU A 27 8.93 6.49 9.69
CA LEU A 27 8.09 7.31 10.56
C LEU A 27 7.62 8.55 9.80
N THR A 28 6.32 8.82 9.84
CA THR A 28 5.73 10.06 9.31
C THR A 28 5.88 11.15 10.36
N LEU A 29 6.42 12.29 9.97
CA LEU A 29 6.60 13.47 10.81
C LEU A 29 5.60 14.55 10.38
N THR A 30 4.91 15.16 11.35
CA THR A 30 4.05 16.33 11.11
C THR A 30 4.40 17.42 12.13
N VAL A 31 4.70 18.63 11.64
CA VAL A 31 5.14 19.74 12.48
C VAL A 31 4.03 20.78 12.57
N TYR A 32 3.64 21.11 13.81
CA TYR A 32 2.63 22.12 14.14
C TYR A 32 3.29 23.32 14.84
N PRO A 33 2.87 24.57 14.60
CA PRO A 33 3.39 25.70 15.36
C PRO A 33 2.67 25.80 16.72
N LYS A 34 3.41 25.90 17.83
CA LYS A 34 2.81 26.09 19.16
C LYS A 34 2.21 27.49 19.33
N ASN A 35 2.69 28.46 18.54
CA ASN A 35 2.14 29.81 18.46
C ASN A 35 1.41 30.00 17.10
N PRO A 36 0.09 30.24 17.05
CA PRO A 36 -0.66 30.32 15.79
C PRO A 36 -0.34 31.55 14.93
N SER A 37 0.42 32.52 15.46
CA SER A 37 0.88 33.73 14.76
C SER A 37 2.13 33.51 13.88
N VAL A 38 2.65 32.28 13.79
CA VAL A 38 3.85 31.96 13.00
C VAL A 38 3.53 31.98 11.51
N ALA A 39 3.80 33.12 10.87
CA ALA A 39 3.72 33.32 9.43
C ALA A 39 5.06 33.10 8.69
N LYS A 40 6.18 32.94 9.42
CA LYS A 40 7.47 32.54 8.82
C LYS A 40 7.39 31.10 8.30
N PRO A 41 7.95 30.79 7.11
CA PRO A 41 8.22 29.40 6.74
C PRO A 41 9.28 28.81 7.68
N ILE A 42 9.24 27.50 7.88
CA ILE A 42 10.26 26.79 8.65
C ILE A 42 11.54 26.61 7.81
N ASP A 43 12.71 26.67 8.46
CA ASP A 43 13.98 26.28 7.87
C ASP A 43 14.10 24.74 7.89
N GLU A 44 14.06 24.14 6.71
CA GLU A 44 14.11 22.69 6.53
C GLU A 44 15.46 22.10 6.94
N TRP A 45 16.58 22.84 6.78
CA TRP A 45 17.91 22.37 7.15
C TRP A 45 18.15 22.46 8.66
N GLN A 46 17.74 23.55 9.30
CA GLN A 46 17.74 23.64 10.77
C GLN A 46 16.88 22.53 11.39
N LEU A 47 15.68 22.28 10.85
CA LEU A 47 14.81 21.20 11.30
C LEU A 47 15.44 19.81 11.09
N LYS A 48 16.01 19.52 9.90
CA LYS A 48 16.75 18.28 9.64
C LYS A 48 17.86 18.07 10.67
N ARG A 49 18.69 19.09 10.91
CA ARG A 49 19.80 19.01 11.86
C ARG A 49 19.33 18.78 13.29
N ALA A 50 18.31 19.50 13.76
CA ALA A 50 17.76 19.31 15.11
C ALA A 50 17.23 17.88 15.33
N LEU A 51 16.56 17.30 14.32
CA LEU A 51 16.08 15.92 14.37
C LEU A 51 17.24 14.91 14.34
N ILE A 52 18.23 15.10 13.46
CA ILE A 52 19.41 14.22 13.36
C ILE A 52 20.26 14.29 14.65
N GLU A 53 20.35 15.45 15.30
CA GLU A 53 21.04 15.62 16.58
C GLU A 53 20.29 14.92 17.71
N PHE A 54 18.97 15.14 17.83
CA PHE A 54 18.12 14.44 18.80
C PHE A 54 18.23 12.91 18.69
N LEU A 55 18.20 12.37 17.47
CA LEU A 55 18.28 10.92 17.22
C LEU A 55 19.66 10.32 17.55
N LYS A 56 20.71 11.15 17.66
CA LYS A 56 22.04 10.76 18.11
C LYS A 56 22.23 10.87 19.63
N THR A 57 21.57 11.83 20.29
CA THR A 57 21.84 12.18 21.71
C THR A 57 20.76 11.77 22.70
N SER A 58 19.48 11.73 22.30
CA SER A 58 18.33 11.66 23.22
C SER A 58 17.65 10.29 23.31
N LEU A 59 18.01 9.36 22.43
CA LEU A 59 17.51 7.98 22.45
C LEU A 59 18.48 7.05 23.20
N SER A 60 17.96 5.99 23.83
CA SER A 60 18.77 4.99 24.55
C SER A 60 19.75 4.21 23.64
N VAL A 61 19.58 4.32 22.32
CA VAL A 61 20.53 3.89 21.30
C VAL A 61 20.74 5.07 20.35
N SER A 62 21.97 5.53 20.21
CA SER A 62 22.34 6.60 19.28
C SER A 62 22.20 6.12 17.83
N ILE A 63 21.34 6.77 17.04
CA ILE A 63 21.08 6.41 15.64
C ILE A 63 21.81 7.37 14.71
N THR A 64 22.61 6.84 13.78
CA THR A 64 23.21 7.65 12.71
C THR A 64 22.36 7.55 11.45
N ILE A 65 21.94 8.69 10.91
CA ILE A 65 21.01 8.82 9.77
C ILE A 65 21.60 9.84 8.79
N SER A 66 21.45 9.58 7.48
CA SER A 66 21.81 10.50 6.39
C SER A 66 20.78 11.63 6.27
N GLU A 67 21.19 12.82 5.82
CA GLU A 67 20.25 13.90 5.47
C GLU A 67 19.30 13.52 4.30
N GLU A 68 19.67 12.51 3.50
CA GLU A 68 18.85 11.90 2.45
C GLU A 68 17.72 11.02 3.01
N ASP A 69 17.95 10.37 4.17
CA ASP A 69 17.00 9.48 4.84
C ASP A 69 16.03 10.23 5.77
N LEU A 70 15.98 11.56 5.63
CA LEU A 70 15.00 12.45 6.24
C LEU A 70 14.42 13.38 5.17
N GLU A 71 13.28 13.01 4.60
CA GLU A 71 12.49 13.84 3.70
C GLU A 71 11.70 14.86 4.52
N ILE A 72 11.77 16.15 4.18
CA ILE A 72 10.93 17.21 4.78
C ILE A 72 10.38 18.08 3.65
N ARG A 73 9.12 18.48 3.77
CA ARG A 73 8.41 19.39 2.86
C ARG A 73 7.65 20.42 3.69
N ARG A 74 8.07 21.68 3.64
CA ARG A 74 7.32 22.81 4.23
C ARG A 74 6.02 23.10 3.47
N PHE A 75 5.01 23.60 4.18
CA PHE A 75 3.79 24.09 3.56
C PHE A 75 4.09 25.33 2.71
N ARG A 76 3.65 25.34 1.44
CA ARG A 76 4.01 26.40 0.48
C ARG A 76 3.19 27.67 0.73
N ASP A 77 1.86 27.57 0.72
CA ASP A 77 0.98 28.73 0.89
C ASP A 77 0.59 28.99 2.36
N MET A 78 1.55 29.52 3.13
CA MET A 78 1.35 29.99 4.52
C MET A 78 0.20 31.02 4.70
N LYS A 79 -0.34 31.57 3.60
CA LYS A 79 -1.51 32.46 3.56
C LYS A 79 -2.87 31.76 3.40
N LYS A 80 -2.89 30.52 2.87
CA LYS A 80 -4.12 29.69 2.74
C LYS A 80 -4.33 28.79 3.96
N ARG A 81 -3.23 28.42 4.61
CA ARG A 81 -3.16 27.62 5.84
C ARG A 81 -4.01 28.21 6.98
N LYS A 82 -4.84 27.40 7.66
CA LYS A 82 -5.52 27.77 8.91
C LYS A 82 -4.53 27.82 10.07
N ARG A 83 -4.92 28.45 11.18
CA ARG A 83 -4.01 28.65 12.34
C ARG A 83 -3.45 27.35 12.95
N GLU A 84 -4.24 26.29 12.92
CA GLU A 84 -3.95 24.98 13.55
C GLU A 84 -3.38 23.93 12.58
N ASP A 85 -3.45 24.17 11.26
CA ASP A 85 -2.95 23.24 10.24
C ASP A 85 -1.43 23.02 10.39
N PRO A 86 -0.84 21.91 9.91
CA PRO A 86 0.61 21.72 9.93
C PRO A 86 1.38 22.79 9.14
N VAL A 87 2.64 23.02 9.51
CA VAL A 87 3.60 23.91 8.79
C VAL A 87 4.61 23.14 7.96
N ALA A 88 4.83 21.86 8.26
CA ALA A 88 5.65 20.95 7.46
C ALA A 88 5.26 19.49 7.71
N HIS A 89 5.49 18.66 6.70
CA HIS A 89 5.43 17.20 6.80
C HIS A 89 6.79 16.59 6.45
N GLY A 90 7.02 15.34 6.83
CA GLY A 90 8.23 14.62 6.46
C GLY A 90 8.13 13.11 6.62
N ASN A 91 9.10 12.41 6.07
CA ASN A 91 9.33 10.99 6.27
C ASN A 91 10.74 10.79 6.83
N LEU A 92 10.87 10.09 7.95
CA LEU A 92 12.14 9.65 8.51
C LEU A 92 12.33 8.16 8.25
N PHE A 93 13.50 7.76 7.75
CA PHE A 93 13.83 6.37 7.42
C PHE A 93 15.03 5.87 8.23
N ILE A 94 14.78 5.05 9.25
CA ILE A 94 15.85 4.43 10.04
C ILE A 94 16.21 3.09 9.40
N ARG A 95 17.47 2.91 8.99
CA ARG A 95 17.95 1.73 8.25
C ARG A 95 19.01 0.91 8.98
N ASP A 96 19.87 1.54 9.80
CA ASP A 96 20.72 0.78 10.71
C ASP A 96 19.85 0.22 11.84
N LEU A 97 19.51 -1.06 11.73
CA LEU A 97 18.82 -1.84 12.75
C LEU A 97 19.77 -2.87 13.40
N GLY A 98 21.08 -2.78 13.14
CA GLY A 98 22.10 -3.72 13.58
C GLY A 98 22.38 -3.70 15.08
N PHE A 99 21.73 -2.83 15.85
CA PHE A 99 21.72 -2.89 17.31
C PHE A 99 20.70 -3.90 17.87
N LEU A 100 19.62 -4.22 17.12
CA LEU A 100 18.61 -5.18 17.56
C LEU A 100 19.17 -6.61 17.62
N THR A 101 19.97 -7.00 16.63
CA THR A 101 20.60 -8.34 16.53
C THR A 101 21.71 -8.54 17.56
N LYS A 102 22.51 -7.51 17.85
CA LYS A 102 23.63 -7.56 18.81
C LYS A 102 23.22 -7.92 20.25
N THR A 103 21.94 -7.79 20.62
CA THR A 103 21.46 -8.25 21.94
C THR A 103 21.30 -9.77 22.08
N ASN A 104 21.21 -10.53 20.97
CA ASN A 104 21.10 -12.00 21.04
C ASN A 104 22.49 -12.67 21.12
N GLN A 105 23.50 -12.15 20.42
CA GLN A 105 24.83 -12.77 20.27
C GLN A 105 25.61 -12.99 21.59
N ARG A 106 25.18 -12.43 22.72
CA ARG A 106 25.81 -12.69 24.03
C ARG A 106 25.40 -14.02 24.68
N ASN A 107 24.32 -14.67 24.22
CA ASN A 107 23.72 -15.80 24.92
C ASN A 107 23.66 -17.12 24.13
N SER A 108 23.98 -17.16 22.83
CA SER A 108 23.93 -18.38 22.01
C SER A 108 25.25 -18.68 21.28
N GLY A 109 26.03 -19.59 21.85
CA GLY A 109 26.82 -20.52 21.03
C GLY A 109 25.88 -21.61 20.50
N TYR A 110 26.20 -22.15 19.32
CA TYR A 110 25.35 -23.07 18.52
C TYR A 110 24.07 -22.39 18.01
N ALA A 111 24.13 -21.92 16.76
CA ALA A 111 23.01 -21.29 16.07
C ALA A 111 22.44 -22.21 14.99
N GLU A 112 21.36 -22.92 15.32
CA GLU A 112 20.32 -23.21 14.33
C GLU A 112 19.37 -22.00 14.34
N GLU A 113 19.13 -21.38 13.17
CA GLU A 113 18.32 -20.17 13.02
C GLU A 113 16.82 -20.49 13.24
N ASN A 114 16.39 -20.50 14.49
CA ASN A 114 15.06 -20.96 14.88
C ASN A 114 13.98 -19.90 14.60
N GLU A 115 12.79 -20.35 14.17
CA GLU A 115 11.60 -19.51 13.94
C GLU A 115 11.20 -18.69 15.18
N ALA A 116 11.52 -19.20 16.37
CA ALA A 116 11.35 -18.49 17.64
C ALA A 116 12.20 -17.21 17.75
N ASP A 117 13.45 -17.23 17.27
CA ASP A 117 14.35 -16.08 17.32
C ASP A 117 13.89 -14.96 16.38
N VAL A 118 13.36 -15.31 15.20
CA VAL A 118 12.74 -14.37 14.27
C VAL A 118 11.57 -13.65 14.95
N LYS A 119 10.65 -14.40 15.59
CA LYS A 119 9.50 -13.84 16.32
C LYS A 119 9.91 -12.99 17.54
N VAL A 120 11.05 -13.29 18.16
CA VAL A 120 11.63 -12.45 19.23
C VAL A 120 12.21 -11.15 18.66
N LEU A 121 12.90 -11.19 17.51
CA LEU A 121 13.43 -10.01 16.84
C LEU A 121 12.31 -9.10 16.31
N GLU A 122 11.22 -9.66 15.80
CA GLU A 122 10.02 -8.91 15.38
C GLU A 122 9.40 -8.13 16.55
N LYS A 123 9.16 -8.79 17.69
CA LYS A 123 8.67 -8.10 18.91
C LYS A 123 9.62 -7.01 19.37
N LYS A 124 10.92 -7.29 19.44
CA LYS A 124 11.95 -6.28 19.78
C LYS A 124 11.91 -5.06 18.86
N LEU A 125 11.71 -5.25 17.55
CA LEU A 125 11.60 -4.16 16.58
C LEU A 125 10.30 -3.36 16.78
N ILE A 126 9.18 -4.03 17.02
CA ILE A 126 7.87 -3.40 17.25
C ILE A 126 7.88 -2.57 18.54
N ASP A 127 8.43 -3.11 19.63
CA ASP A 127 8.49 -2.41 20.92
C ASP A 127 9.51 -1.27 20.91
N TRP A 128 10.64 -1.43 20.22
CA TRP A 128 11.57 -0.33 19.95
C TRP A 128 10.95 0.76 19.07
N ARG A 129 10.16 0.40 18.04
CA ARG A 129 9.44 1.35 17.19
C ARG A 129 8.41 2.16 18.00
N LYS A 130 7.67 1.52 18.92
CA LYS A 130 6.78 2.21 19.87
C LYS A 130 7.58 3.19 20.75
N TYR A 131 8.67 2.73 21.36
CA TYR A 131 9.56 3.58 22.18
C TYR A 131 10.07 4.81 21.42
N VAL A 132 10.49 4.67 20.15
CA VAL A 132 10.95 5.83 19.35
C VAL A 132 9.80 6.82 19.10
N VAL A 133 8.60 6.33 18.78
CA VAL A 133 7.41 7.20 18.63
C VAL A 133 7.07 7.91 19.94
N GLU A 134 6.99 7.18 21.06
CA GLU A 134 6.74 7.72 22.41
C GLU A 134 7.80 8.73 22.88
N LYS A 135 9.00 8.72 22.30
CA LYS A 135 10.07 9.69 22.58
C LYS A 135 10.11 10.87 21.62
N MET A 136 9.52 10.76 20.43
CA MET A 136 9.52 11.82 19.43
C MET A 136 8.21 12.60 19.32
N ASP A 137 7.07 11.94 19.56
CA ASP A 137 5.76 12.59 19.56
C ASP A 137 5.64 13.56 20.75
N GLY A 138 5.09 14.75 20.50
CA GLY A 138 4.92 15.80 21.50
C GLY A 138 6.16 16.66 21.80
N ILE A 139 7.33 16.40 21.19
CA ILE A 139 8.54 17.22 21.39
C ILE A 139 8.27 18.70 21.03
N GLU A 140 8.74 19.61 21.89
CA GLU A 140 8.87 21.03 21.55
C GLU A 140 10.22 21.30 20.87
N LEU A 141 10.20 21.56 19.57
CA LEU A 141 11.35 22.03 18.79
C LEU A 141 11.39 23.56 18.83
N ASN A 142 12.53 24.14 19.21
CA ASN A 142 12.75 25.59 19.20
C ASN A 142 13.70 25.96 18.05
N LEU A 143 13.18 26.59 17.00
CA LEU A 143 13.95 27.04 15.83
C LEU A 143 13.81 28.55 15.70
N GLU A 144 14.92 29.28 15.64
CA GLU A 144 14.95 30.76 15.61
C GLU A 144 14.14 31.47 16.74
N GLY A 145 13.96 30.82 17.89
CA GLY A 145 13.12 31.33 19.00
C GLY A 145 11.62 31.04 18.84
N ILE A 146 11.22 30.33 17.78
CA ILE A 146 9.85 29.89 17.53
C ILE A 146 9.69 28.44 17.99
N LYS A 147 8.66 28.19 18.82
CA LYS A 147 8.27 26.86 19.27
C LYS A 147 7.35 26.16 18.27
N TYR A 148 7.73 24.94 17.91
CA TYR A 148 6.94 23.99 17.14
C TYR A 148 6.71 22.72 17.96
N GLY A 149 5.53 22.11 17.84
CA GLY A 149 5.27 20.76 18.31
C GLY A 149 5.51 19.77 17.17
N LEU A 150 6.34 18.76 17.41
CA LEU A 150 6.45 17.59 16.53
C LEU A 150 5.38 16.57 16.91
N SER A 151 4.72 15.99 15.91
CA SER A 151 3.99 14.74 16.05
C SER A 151 4.57 13.68 15.12
N VAL A 152 4.60 12.43 15.59
CA VAL A 152 5.23 11.30 14.91
C VAL A 152 4.31 10.09 14.91
N ALA A 153 4.12 9.49 13.74
CA ALA A 153 3.28 8.30 13.57
C ALA A 153 3.97 7.24 12.70
N VAL A 154 3.64 5.97 12.94
CA VAL A 154 3.95 4.89 11.99
C VAL A 154 2.89 4.95 10.88
N PRO A 155 3.26 5.05 9.59
CA PRO A 155 2.31 4.95 8.50
C PRO A 155 1.77 3.52 8.37
N VAL A 156 0.49 3.38 8.03
CA VAL A 156 -0.21 2.08 7.99
C VAL A 156 0.48 1.06 7.07
N SER A 157 1.08 1.55 5.98
CA SER A 157 1.83 0.75 5.01
C SER A 157 3.15 0.14 5.51
N ASP A 158 3.69 0.61 6.65
CA ASP A 158 4.81 -0.02 7.39
C ASP A 158 4.33 -0.73 8.68
N ASP A 159 3.02 -0.77 8.97
CA ASP A 159 2.46 -1.39 10.17
C ASP A 159 1.63 -2.65 9.90
N PHE A 160 2.34 -3.75 9.65
CA PHE A 160 1.76 -5.05 9.31
C PHE A 160 0.78 -5.59 10.36
N GLU A 161 1.03 -5.44 11.67
CA GLU A 161 0.12 -5.94 12.72
C GLU A 161 -1.25 -5.23 12.65
N LYS A 162 -1.23 -3.90 12.51
CA LYS A 162 -2.44 -3.10 12.35
C LYS A 162 -3.14 -3.45 11.04
N MET A 163 -2.41 -3.52 9.93
CA MET A 163 -3.00 -3.82 8.63
C MET A 163 -3.62 -5.22 8.59
N ASN A 164 -3.01 -6.21 9.26
CA ASN A 164 -3.57 -7.55 9.44
C ASN A 164 -4.90 -7.50 10.19
N LYS A 165 -4.94 -6.79 11.33
CA LYS A 165 -6.18 -6.59 12.11
C LYS A 165 -7.26 -5.89 11.27
N ASP A 166 -6.88 -4.87 10.49
CA ASP A 166 -7.80 -4.12 9.64
C ASP A 166 -8.45 -5.01 8.55
N TRP A 167 -7.77 -6.04 8.02
CA TRP A 167 -8.39 -7.00 7.09
C TRP A 167 -9.18 -8.12 7.78
N GLU A 168 -8.71 -8.60 8.94
CA GLU A 168 -9.45 -9.56 9.77
C GLU A 168 -10.81 -8.98 10.19
N GLU A 169 -10.85 -7.74 10.67
CA GLU A 169 -12.11 -7.05 11.02
C GLU A 169 -12.98 -6.80 9.78
N TYR A 170 -12.39 -6.40 8.64
CA TYR A 170 -13.15 -6.18 7.40
C TYR A 170 -13.87 -7.46 6.93
N TYR A 171 -13.20 -8.61 6.89
CA TYR A 171 -13.83 -9.86 6.46
C TYR A 171 -14.74 -10.47 7.53
N ALA A 172 -14.47 -10.26 8.82
CA ALA A 172 -15.34 -10.71 9.92
C ALA A 172 -16.66 -9.94 10.00
N PHE A 173 -16.68 -8.65 9.65
CA PHE A 173 -17.87 -7.80 9.79
C PHE A 173 -18.55 -7.41 8.46
N GLY A 174 -17.82 -7.37 7.34
CA GLY A 174 -18.33 -6.90 6.04
C GLY A 174 -19.31 -7.86 5.35
N ASN A 175 -19.09 -9.18 5.45
CA ASN A 175 -19.88 -10.19 4.72
C ASN A 175 -21.16 -10.64 5.46
N ARG A 176 -21.99 -9.68 5.91
CA ARG A 176 -23.32 -9.97 6.51
C ARG A 176 -24.44 -10.20 5.49
N GLY A 177 -24.17 -10.05 4.20
CA GLY A 177 -25.13 -10.31 3.11
C GLY A 177 -24.58 -11.31 2.11
N TYR A 178 -25.27 -12.44 1.95
CA TYR A 178 -25.14 -13.42 0.85
C TYR A 178 -23.77 -14.11 0.68
N ALA A 179 -23.65 -15.29 1.30
CA ALA A 179 -22.97 -16.47 0.73
C ALA A 179 -21.49 -16.35 0.30
N SER A 180 -20.70 -15.44 0.89
CA SER A 180 -19.24 -15.57 0.87
C SER A 180 -18.79 -16.51 1.99
N GLY A 181 -17.91 -17.45 1.68
CA GLY A 181 -17.23 -18.28 2.69
C GLY A 181 -16.18 -17.50 3.48
N ARG A 182 -15.25 -18.19 4.14
CA ARG A 182 -14.02 -17.54 4.62
C ARG A 182 -13.26 -16.96 3.43
N GLN A 183 -13.39 -15.65 3.22
CA GLN A 183 -12.68 -14.92 2.19
C GLN A 183 -11.43 -14.33 2.82
N GLU A 184 -10.30 -14.96 2.54
CA GLU A 184 -8.97 -14.44 2.88
C GLU A 184 -8.55 -13.42 1.80
N PRO A 185 -7.82 -12.35 2.14
CA PRO A 185 -7.25 -11.44 1.15
C PRO A 185 -6.17 -12.17 0.35
N ASP A 186 -6.22 -12.05 -0.98
CA ASP A 186 -5.26 -12.70 -1.89
C ASP A 186 -4.48 -11.68 -2.75
N THR A 187 -4.78 -10.38 -2.64
CA THR A 187 -4.32 -9.34 -3.57
C THR A 187 -3.64 -8.17 -2.84
N ILE A 188 -2.36 -7.94 -3.16
CA ILE A 188 -1.54 -6.83 -2.67
C ILE A 188 -1.57 -5.68 -3.69
N VAL A 189 -1.62 -4.45 -3.20
CA VAL A 189 -1.45 -3.21 -3.99
C VAL A 189 -0.16 -2.52 -3.54
N ILE A 190 0.69 -2.15 -4.49
CA ILE A 190 1.95 -1.41 -4.26
C ILE A 190 1.90 -0.13 -5.08
N ARG A 191 2.20 0.99 -4.42
CA ARG A 191 2.18 2.35 -5.01
C ARG A 191 3.54 3.02 -4.88
N GLY A 192 3.86 3.94 -5.78
CA GLY A 192 5.13 4.70 -5.74
C GLY A 192 6.39 3.93 -6.15
N ALA A 193 6.26 2.72 -6.72
CA ALA A 193 7.40 1.96 -7.21
C ALA A 193 7.96 2.60 -8.51
N PRO A 194 9.30 2.68 -8.75
CA PRO A 194 9.81 3.39 -9.92
C PRO A 194 9.59 2.61 -11.23
N SER A 195 8.84 3.19 -12.18
CA SER A 195 8.47 2.55 -13.46
C SER A 195 9.66 1.89 -14.17
N ARG A 196 10.81 2.58 -14.20
CA ARG A 196 12.01 2.13 -14.92
C ARG A 196 12.66 0.88 -14.33
N TRP A 197 12.40 0.54 -13.06
CA TRP A 197 12.91 -0.67 -12.40
C TRP A 197 12.12 -1.92 -12.79
N PHE A 198 10.85 -1.74 -13.14
CA PHE A 198 9.93 -2.78 -13.63
C PHE A 198 9.84 -2.79 -15.17
N ALA A 199 10.44 -1.81 -15.85
CA ALA A 199 10.50 -1.71 -17.31
C ALA A 199 11.65 -2.54 -17.91
N GLU A 200 11.44 -3.09 -19.11
CA GLU A 200 12.47 -3.85 -19.83
C GLU A 200 13.73 -3.01 -20.10
N PRO A 201 14.95 -3.56 -19.89
CA PRO A 201 16.19 -2.85 -20.17
C PRO A 201 16.28 -2.42 -21.63
N ARG A 202 16.62 -1.15 -21.89
CA ARG A 202 16.81 -0.54 -23.22
C ARG A 202 15.56 -0.47 -24.14
N VAL A 203 14.48 -1.19 -23.86
CA VAL A 203 13.27 -1.24 -24.72
C VAL A 203 12.24 -0.15 -24.37
N SER A 204 11.94 0.07 -23.08
CA SER A 204 10.86 0.98 -22.66
C SER A 204 11.18 1.74 -21.37
N SER A 205 10.50 2.86 -21.13
CA SER A 205 10.40 3.52 -19.82
C SER A 205 9.20 3.02 -19.00
N LYS A 206 8.13 2.59 -19.66
CA LYS A 206 6.91 2.05 -19.05
C LYS A 206 7.16 0.67 -18.43
N PRO A 207 6.54 0.36 -17.26
CA PRO A 207 6.75 -0.92 -16.58
C PRO A 207 6.25 -2.09 -17.44
N SER A 208 6.97 -3.21 -17.42
CA SER A 208 6.59 -4.43 -18.13
C SER A 208 5.88 -5.40 -17.20
N MET A 209 4.75 -5.94 -17.65
CA MET A 209 4.02 -6.99 -16.94
C MET A 209 4.85 -8.27 -16.82
N LEU A 210 5.70 -8.60 -17.81
CA LEU A 210 6.55 -9.79 -17.78
C LEU A 210 7.67 -9.65 -16.74
N VAL A 211 8.39 -8.52 -16.75
CA VAL A 211 9.44 -8.23 -15.76
C VAL A 211 8.86 -8.20 -14.34
N THR A 212 7.71 -7.53 -14.16
CA THR A 212 7.02 -7.49 -12.87
C THR A 212 6.55 -8.89 -12.43
N HIS A 213 6.04 -9.72 -13.34
CA HIS A 213 5.68 -11.11 -13.04
C HIS A 213 6.89 -11.92 -12.57
N THR A 214 8.05 -11.80 -13.25
CA THR A 214 9.30 -12.46 -12.83
C THR A 214 9.73 -12.01 -11.43
N ILE A 215 9.69 -10.71 -11.15
CA ILE A 215 10.03 -10.15 -9.82
C ILE A 215 9.11 -10.73 -8.73
N PHE A 216 7.79 -10.69 -8.91
CA PHE A 216 6.86 -11.14 -7.86
C PHE A 216 6.70 -12.67 -7.77
N SER A 217 7.11 -13.43 -8.80
CA SER A 217 7.14 -14.91 -8.75
C SER A 217 8.17 -15.45 -7.75
N THR A 218 9.10 -14.62 -7.27
CA THR A 218 10.04 -15.01 -6.20
C THR A 218 9.37 -15.24 -4.85
N PHE A 219 8.25 -14.56 -4.58
CA PHE A 219 7.56 -14.65 -3.30
C PHE A 219 6.50 -15.75 -3.25
N GLY A 220 5.93 -16.14 -4.39
CA GLY A 220 4.84 -17.10 -4.47
C GLY A 220 4.23 -17.22 -5.86
N LYS A 221 3.20 -18.08 -6.00
CA LYS A 221 2.54 -18.30 -7.29
C LYS A 221 1.48 -17.24 -7.56
N ILE A 222 1.71 -16.44 -8.60
CA ILE A 222 0.81 -15.38 -9.05
C ILE A 222 -0.38 -15.99 -9.80
N ARG A 223 -1.59 -15.48 -9.50
CA ARG A 223 -2.87 -15.82 -10.13
C ARG A 223 -3.32 -14.80 -11.16
N ASN A 224 -3.21 -13.51 -10.82
CA ASN A 224 -3.41 -12.37 -11.72
C ASN A 224 -2.40 -11.27 -11.36
N LEU A 225 -1.98 -10.49 -12.35
CA LEU A 225 -1.09 -9.34 -12.18
C LEU A 225 -1.63 -8.19 -13.02
N ASN A 226 -1.58 -6.97 -12.49
CA ASN A 226 -1.76 -5.74 -13.24
C ASN A 226 -0.64 -4.76 -12.90
N VAL A 227 -0.18 -4.02 -13.90
CA VAL A 227 0.85 -2.99 -13.74
C VAL A 227 0.48 -1.79 -14.60
N ALA A 228 0.36 -0.62 -13.97
CA ALA A 228 -0.01 0.63 -14.62
C ALA A 228 0.91 1.76 -14.16
N GLU A 229 0.82 2.92 -14.82
CA GLU A 229 1.38 4.18 -14.31
C GLU A 229 0.52 4.65 -13.12
N ASP A 230 1.14 5.23 -12.08
CA ASP A 230 0.49 5.47 -10.78
C ASP A 230 -0.03 6.91 -10.65
N ASP A 231 -0.94 7.28 -11.56
CA ASP A 231 -1.38 8.66 -11.78
C ASP A 231 -2.22 9.26 -10.62
N ASP A 232 -2.62 8.46 -9.61
CA ASP A 232 -3.26 8.96 -8.39
C ASP A 232 -2.26 9.35 -7.29
N LEU A 233 -0.94 9.14 -7.47
CA LEU A 233 0.05 9.48 -6.44
C LEU A 233 0.02 10.97 -6.11
N GLY A 234 -0.38 11.27 -4.88
CA GLY A 234 -0.49 12.64 -4.38
C GLY A 234 -1.90 13.23 -4.39
N GLN A 235 -2.93 12.53 -4.89
CA GLN A 235 -4.32 13.02 -4.75
C GLN A 235 -4.81 12.99 -3.29
N ASP A 236 -4.32 12.04 -2.48
CA ASP A 236 -4.60 11.94 -1.04
C ASP A 236 -3.69 12.84 -0.18
N ALA A 237 -2.74 13.55 -0.80
CA ALA A 237 -2.00 14.62 -0.14
C ALA A 237 -2.71 15.96 -0.40
N ASP A 238 -2.73 16.86 0.60
CA ASP A 238 -3.24 18.21 0.41
C ASP A 238 -2.54 18.94 -0.77
N LYS A 239 -3.26 19.89 -1.36
CA LYS A 239 -3.03 20.55 -2.67
C LYS A 239 -1.71 21.34 -2.84
N ASP A 240 -0.76 21.15 -1.93
CA ASP A 240 0.54 21.81 -1.85
C ASP A 240 1.71 20.82 -2.13
N GLY A 241 1.40 19.56 -2.45
CA GLY A 241 2.37 18.60 -2.99
C GLY A 241 2.97 19.07 -4.32
N ASP A 242 4.29 18.92 -4.47
CA ASP A 242 4.96 19.19 -5.74
C ASP A 242 4.54 18.16 -6.80
N ASP A 243 4.37 18.61 -8.03
CA ASP A 243 3.77 17.87 -9.15
C ASP A 243 4.46 16.51 -9.35
N ILE A 244 3.79 15.42 -8.93
CA ILE A 244 4.34 14.06 -9.03
C ILE A 244 4.23 13.64 -10.49
N VAL A 245 5.31 13.90 -11.24
CA VAL A 245 5.41 13.69 -12.68
C VAL A 245 4.89 12.30 -13.07
N SER A 246 3.72 12.29 -13.69
CA SER A 246 2.99 11.10 -14.11
C SER A 246 3.87 10.18 -14.96
N GLY A 247 3.69 8.87 -14.78
CA GLY A 247 4.50 7.85 -15.46
C GLY A 247 5.90 7.55 -14.88
N LEU A 248 6.48 8.39 -14.01
CA LEU A 248 7.75 8.05 -13.34
C LEU A 248 7.60 6.88 -12.34
N HIS A 249 6.41 6.73 -11.76
CA HIS A 249 6.06 5.69 -10.81
C HIS A 249 4.93 4.80 -11.34
N CYS A 250 4.91 3.55 -10.89
CA CYS A 250 3.97 2.53 -11.31
C CYS A 250 3.19 1.89 -10.15
N LYS A 251 1.90 1.65 -10.40
CA LYS A 251 0.96 0.95 -9.53
C LYS A 251 1.02 -0.53 -9.89
N ILE A 252 1.35 -1.37 -8.93
CA ILE A 252 1.46 -2.82 -9.12
C ILE A 252 0.37 -3.48 -8.26
N VAL A 253 -0.46 -4.33 -8.87
CA VAL A 253 -1.51 -5.09 -8.18
C VAL A 253 -1.28 -6.58 -8.44
N VAL A 254 -0.97 -7.33 -7.39
CA VAL A 254 -0.55 -8.75 -7.46
C VAL A 254 -1.53 -9.61 -6.69
N GLN A 255 -2.21 -10.53 -7.37
CA GLN A 255 -3.04 -11.55 -6.74
C GLN A 255 -2.29 -12.88 -6.71
N PHE A 256 -2.16 -13.48 -5.53
CA PHE A 256 -1.53 -14.79 -5.32
C PHE A 256 -2.55 -15.93 -5.40
N GLU A 257 -2.08 -17.16 -5.57
CA GLU A 257 -2.92 -18.37 -5.48
C GLU A 257 -3.12 -18.88 -4.04
N LYS A 258 -2.27 -18.46 -3.09
CA LYS A 258 -2.28 -18.92 -1.69
C LYS A 258 -2.28 -17.73 -0.74
N TYR A 259 -3.03 -17.84 0.35
CA TYR A 259 -3.00 -16.87 1.44
C TYR A 259 -1.62 -16.76 2.11
N GLY A 260 -0.90 -17.88 2.29
CA GLY A 260 0.47 -17.86 2.83
C GLY A 260 1.44 -17.05 1.98
N ASP A 261 1.41 -17.22 0.65
CA ASP A 261 2.21 -16.43 -0.29
C ASP A 261 1.87 -14.93 -0.15
N PHE A 262 0.58 -14.56 -0.13
CA PHE A 262 0.11 -13.18 0.12
C PHE A 262 0.62 -12.63 1.46
N TYR A 263 0.36 -13.34 2.56
CA TYR A 263 0.64 -12.90 3.94
C TYR A 263 2.13 -12.65 4.13
N ASN A 264 2.96 -13.60 3.69
CA ASN A 264 4.41 -13.52 3.79
C ASN A 264 4.98 -12.43 2.88
N THR A 265 4.49 -12.28 1.64
CA THR A 265 4.90 -11.18 0.76
C THR A 265 4.60 -9.82 1.39
N LEU A 266 3.39 -9.66 1.94
CA LEU A 266 2.94 -8.42 2.55
C LEU A 266 3.76 -8.09 3.81
N LYS A 267 4.01 -9.09 4.66
CA LYS A 267 4.90 -8.99 5.84
C LYS A 267 6.33 -8.62 5.46
N VAL A 268 6.84 -9.12 4.33
CA VAL A 268 8.21 -8.87 3.87
C VAL A 268 8.35 -7.49 3.22
N LEU A 269 7.32 -6.99 2.54
CA LEU A 269 7.31 -5.66 1.92
C LEU A 269 7.11 -4.54 2.95
N CYS A 270 6.28 -4.73 3.98
CA CYS A 270 6.17 -3.79 5.11
C CYS A 270 7.53 -3.65 5.82
N GLY A 271 7.95 -2.41 6.13
CA GLY A 271 9.24 -2.18 6.80
C GLY A 271 10.46 -2.51 5.93
N ARG A 272 10.31 -2.60 4.60
CA ARG A 272 11.44 -2.67 3.66
C ARG A 272 11.32 -1.58 2.57
N THR A 273 12.38 -1.46 1.79
CA THR A 273 12.52 -0.52 0.66
C THR A 273 13.24 -1.21 -0.48
N LEU A 274 12.86 -0.94 -1.73
CA LEU A 274 13.57 -1.48 -2.88
C LEU A 274 14.84 -0.66 -3.10
N GLN A 275 15.97 -1.32 -3.27
CA GLN A 275 17.22 -0.74 -3.78
C GLN A 275 17.66 -1.55 -5.00
N LYS A 276 18.12 -0.88 -6.05
CA LYS A 276 18.67 -1.58 -7.22
C LYS A 276 20.16 -1.88 -7.02
N GLN A 277 20.59 -3.11 -7.33
CA GLN A 277 21.99 -3.52 -7.26
C GLN A 277 22.90 -2.56 -8.05
N GLY A 278 24.01 -2.14 -7.46
CA GLY A 278 24.91 -1.13 -8.04
C GLY A 278 24.42 0.32 -8.01
N SER A 279 23.24 0.58 -7.43
CA SER A 279 22.68 1.93 -7.26
C SER A 279 22.64 2.32 -5.78
N GLN A 280 22.88 3.60 -5.48
CA GLN A 280 22.61 4.19 -4.17
C GLN A 280 21.14 4.63 -4.01
N LEU A 281 20.38 4.70 -5.12
CA LEU A 281 18.97 5.08 -5.09
C LEU A 281 18.14 3.98 -4.42
N LYS A 282 17.46 4.36 -3.33
CA LYS A 282 16.49 3.54 -2.59
C LYS A 282 15.10 4.09 -2.89
N ALA A 283 14.17 3.24 -3.30
CA ALA A 283 12.79 3.61 -3.60
C ALA A 283 11.88 3.33 -2.39
N ASN A 284 11.22 4.39 -1.93
CA ASN A 284 10.19 4.33 -0.92
C ASN A 284 8.83 4.08 -1.60
N TYR A 285 8.33 2.84 -1.53
CA TYR A 285 6.97 2.49 -1.94
C TYR A 285 6.01 2.50 -0.75
N GLU A 286 4.72 2.49 -1.07
CA GLU A 286 3.60 2.20 -0.17
C GLU A 286 2.99 0.83 -0.50
N VAL A 287 2.59 0.08 0.52
CA VAL A 287 1.90 -1.22 0.38
C VAL A 287 0.55 -1.16 1.07
N THR A 288 -0.47 -1.66 0.39
CA THR A 288 -1.81 -1.91 0.94
C THR A 288 -2.35 -3.23 0.40
N TRP A 289 -3.55 -3.62 0.84
CA TRP A 289 -4.28 -4.78 0.33
C TRP A 289 -5.58 -4.34 -0.36
N ASP A 290 -6.03 -5.15 -1.31
CA ASP A 290 -7.21 -4.86 -2.13
C ASP A 290 -8.52 -5.06 -1.33
N LYS A 291 -9.13 -3.95 -0.91
CA LYS A 291 -10.42 -3.94 -0.20
C LYS A 291 -11.60 -4.13 -1.15
N ASP A 292 -11.52 -3.52 -2.33
CA ASP A 292 -12.66 -3.37 -3.24
C ASP A 292 -12.83 -4.58 -4.17
N GLY A 293 -11.77 -5.37 -4.36
CA GLY A 293 -11.78 -6.54 -5.24
C GLY A 293 -11.45 -6.16 -6.69
N PHE A 294 -10.35 -5.45 -6.92
CA PHE A 294 -9.83 -5.00 -8.21
C PHE A 294 -9.96 -6.05 -9.34
N PHE A 295 -9.51 -7.30 -9.10
CA PHE A 295 -9.59 -8.39 -10.08
C PHE A 295 -10.96 -9.07 -10.19
N ARG A 296 -11.88 -8.79 -9.27
CA ARG A 296 -13.29 -9.20 -9.36
C ARG A 296 -14.08 -8.16 -10.16
N ASN A 297 -13.98 -6.89 -9.78
CA ASN A 297 -14.74 -5.79 -10.36
C ASN A 297 -14.37 -5.53 -11.82
N SER A 298 -13.10 -5.65 -12.19
CA SER A 298 -12.68 -5.55 -13.61
C SER A 298 -13.25 -6.69 -14.47
N ARG A 299 -13.48 -7.89 -13.91
CA ARG A 299 -14.17 -8.99 -14.60
C ARG A 299 -15.68 -8.74 -14.68
N SER A 300 -16.29 -8.19 -13.64
CA SER A 300 -17.71 -7.77 -13.65
C SER A 300 -17.95 -6.69 -14.71
N GLN A 301 -17.18 -5.58 -14.68
CA GLN A 301 -17.28 -4.50 -15.67
C GLN A 301 -17.08 -5.00 -17.11
N ALA A 302 -16.08 -5.86 -17.35
CA ALA A 302 -15.86 -6.46 -18.68
C ALA A 302 -16.94 -7.49 -19.10
N ALA A 303 -17.82 -7.92 -18.20
CA ALA A 303 -19.01 -8.72 -18.49
C ALA A 303 -20.24 -7.81 -18.68
N ASP A 304 -20.43 -6.79 -17.84
CA ASP A 304 -21.51 -5.83 -17.92
C ASP A 304 -21.42 -4.95 -19.18
N GLU A 305 -20.22 -4.55 -19.61
CA GLU A 305 -20.01 -3.92 -20.92
C GLU A 305 -20.39 -4.83 -22.09
N LYS A 306 -20.13 -6.14 -21.98
CA LYS A 306 -20.53 -7.13 -23.00
C LYS A 306 -22.03 -7.43 -22.96
N SER A 307 -22.67 -7.30 -21.80
CA SER A 307 -24.12 -7.43 -21.64
C SER A 307 -24.86 -6.20 -22.19
N ASN A 308 -24.36 -4.99 -21.90
CA ASN A 308 -24.91 -3.73 -22.41
C ASN A 308 -24.66 -3.55 -23.92
N ARG A 309 -23.58 -4.14 -24.47
CA ARG A 309 -23.43 -4.33 -25.92
C ARG A 309 -24.26 -5.51 -26.41
N MET A 310 -25.58 -5.35 -26.41
CA MET A 310 -26.47 -6.26 -27.15
C MET A 310 -25.96 -6.44 -28.59
N PRO A 311 -25.90 -7.68 -29.11
CA PRO A 311 -25.48 -7.90 -30.49
C PRO A 311 -26.49 -7.26 -31.44
N GLU A 312 -25.98 -6.33 -32.26
CA GLU A 312 -26.76 -5.66 -33.30
C GLU A 312 -27.32 -6.72 -34.26
N LYS A 313 -28.64 -6.94 -34.22
CA LYS A 313 -29.28 -8.00 -35.02
C LYS A 313 -29.21 -7.62 -36.50
N ALA A 314 -28.26 -8.24 -37.20
CA ALA A 314 -28.01 -8.03 -38.62
C ALA A 314 -29.31 -8.06 -39.44
N ALA A 315 -29.59 -6.96 -40.15
CA ALA A 315 -30.78 -6.79 -40.96
C ALA A 315 -30.70 -7.57 -42.29
N GLY A 316 -30.65 -8.90 -42.20
CA GLY A 316 -30.67 -9.81 -43.34
C GLY A 316 -32.08 -10.01 -43.88
N GLN A 317 -32.36 -9.47 -45.07
CA GLN A 317 -33.65 -9.65 -45.74
C GLN A 317 -33.79 -11.07 -46.30
N TYR A 318 -34.86 -11.77 -45.92
CA TYR A 318 -35.45 -12.81 -46.77
C TYR A 318 -36.95 -12.56 -46.98
N ARG A 319 -37.47 -13.10 -48.09
CA ARG A 319 -38.62 -12.57 -48.82
C ARG A 319 -39.95 -13.11 -48.27
N ARG A 320 -41.02 -12.31 -48.35
CA ARG A 320 -42.39 -12.71 -47.98
C ARG A 320 -42.90 -13.84 -48.87
N GLU A 321 -43.61 -14.78 -48.26
CA GLU A 321 -44.82 -15.40 -48.83
C GLU A 321 -45.83 -15.69 -47.69
N THR A 322 -47.12 -15.71 -47.99
CA THR A 322 -48.24 -15.71 -47.02
C THR A 322 -49.46 -16.47 -47.60
N PRO A 323 -50.61 -16.59 -46.90
CA PRO A 323 -50.87 -17.64 -45.92
C PRO A 323 -52.02 -18.57 -46.34
N ARG A 324 -52.11 -19.78 -45.76
CA ARG A 324 -53.33 -20.63 -45.84
C ARG A 324 -53.71 -21.24 -44.49
N ARG A 325 -54.96 -21.72 -44.42
CA ARG A 325 -55.74 -22.02 -43.21
C ARG A 325 -55.73 -23.50 -42.84
N GLU A 326 -56.43 -23.76 -41.73
CA GLU A 326 -57.06 -25.00 -41.24
C GLU A 326 -56.22 -25.74 -40.18
N SER A 327 -56.56 -25.76 -38.88
CA SER A 327 -57.81 -25.73 -38.08
C SER A 327 -58.41 -27.12 -37.78
N HIS A 328 -58.31 -27.53 -36.52
CA HIS A 328 -59.21 -28.50 -35.89
C HIS A 328 -59.60 -28.01 -34.49
N PHE A 329 -60.84 -28.34 -34.08
CA PHE A 329 -61.51 -27.84 -32.87
C PHE A 329 -61.88 -28.98 -31.91
N SER A 330 -61.71 -28.73 -30.61
CA SER A 330 -62.57 -29.19 -29.48
C SER A 330 -62.11 -28.40 -28.24
N GLN A 331 -62.93 -27.60 -27.51
CA GLN A 331 -64.21 -27.86 -26.81
C GLN A 331 -64.08 -28.94 -25.71
N SER A 332 -64.52 -28.76 -24.46
CA SER A 332 -65.17 -27.64 -23.71
C SER A 332 -64.73 -27.71 -22.23
N SER A 333 -64.90 -26.73 -21.31
CA SER A 333 -66.10 -26.15 -20.64
C SER A 333 -65.56 -25.08 -19.63
N VAL A 334 -66.04 -23.82 -19.50
CA VAL A 334 -67.34 -23.31 -18.97
C VAL A 334 -67.57 -23.69 -17.49
N ASP A 335 -67.89 -22.79 -16.52
CA ASP A 335 -67.91 -21.30 -16.32
C ASP A 335 -68.19 -21.05 -14.81
N ASP A 336 -68.15 -19.88 -14.12
CA ASP A 336 -67.67 -18.47 -14.23
C ASP A 336 -67.53 -17.99 -12.75
N THR A 337 -66.74 -16.94 -12.44
CA THR A 337 -67.23 -15.73 -11.71
C THR A 337 -66.15 -14.68 -11.39
N ARG A 338 -66.35 -13.47 -11.94
CA ARG A 338 -66.51 -12.15 -11.25
C ARG A 338 -65.79 -11.93 -9.89
N ARG A 339 -65.20 -10.77 -9.55
CA ARG A 339 -65.16 -9.39 -10.14
C ARG A 339 -64.27 -8.44 -9.28
N LYS A 340 -63.66 -7.42 -9.92
CA LYS A 340 -63.34 -6.05 -9.35
C LYS A 340 -62.34 -5.96 -8.17
N ARG A 341 -61.76 -4.81 -7.79
CA ARG A 341 -61.31 -3.55 -8.48
C ARG A 341 -60.43 -2.75 -7.48
N PHE A 342 -59.48 -1.94 -7.95
CA PHE A 342 -58.61 -1.06 -7.15
C PHE A 342 -59.31 0.07 -6.38
N LYS A 343 -58.53 0.64 -5.43
CA LYS A 343 -58.70 1.79 -4.52
C LYS A 343 -59.08 1.46 -3.08
N GLU A 344 -58.61 2.23 -2.09
CA GLU A 344 -57.83 3.48 -2.20
C GLU A 344 -56.31 3.30 -2.42
#